data_AF-A0A242MYV1-F1
#
_entry.id   AF-A0A242MYV1-F1
#
_cell.length_a   1.000
_cell.length_b   1.000
_cell.length_c   1.000
_cell.angle_alpha   90.00
_cell.angle_beta   90.00
_cell.angle_gamma   90.00
#
_symmetry.space_group_name_H-M   'P 1'
#
loop_
_entity.id
_entity.type
_entity.pdbx_description
1 polymer ?
#
loop_
_entity_poly.entity_id
_entity_poly.type
_entity_poly.pdbx_seq_one_letter_code
_entity_poly.pdbx_strand_id
1 'polypeptide(L)' 'MHAWLVQYRIERAREMLLRGVPPASVAADCGFSDQAHMARWLRRITGMTAKDVQSMSRTLNQ' A
#
# COMPACT_ATOMS: atom_id res chain seq x y z
N MET A 1 0.64 15.76 9.07
CA MET A 1 1.07 15.24 7.76
C MET A 1 0.19 15.87 6.69
N HIS A 2 0.77 16.48 5.66
CA HIS A 2 -0.03 17.11 4.60
C HIS A 2 -0.78 16.05 3.80
N ALA A 3 -2.08 16.25 3.55
CA ALA A 3 -2.94 15.25 2.90
C ALA A 3 -2.39 14.80 1.52
N TRP A 4 -1.81 15.72 0.75
CA TRP A 4 -1.21 15.44 -0.55
C TRP A 4 -0.04 14.44 -0.47
N LEU A 5 0.79 14.54 0.58
CA LEU A 5 1.94 13.66 0.76
C LEU A 5 1.50 12.24 1.11
N VAL A 6 0.41 12.09 1.88
CA VAL A 6 -0.14 10.77 2.22
C VAL A 6 -0.72 10.10 0.99
N GLN A 7 -1.46 10.84 0.18
CA GLN A 7 -2.03 10.34 -1.08
C GLN A 7 -0.91 9.83 -2.00
N TYR A 8 0.15 10.62 -2.20
CA TYR A 8 1.31 10.20 -2.99
C TYR A 8 1.97 8.92 -2.47
N ARG A 9 2.19 8.83 -1.15
CA ARG A 9 2.76 7.62 -0.52
C ARG A 9 1.87 6.40 -0.68
N ILE A 10 0.55 6.57 -0.63
CA ILE A 10 -0.40 5.48 -0.79
C ILE A 10 -0.47 4.99 -2.24
N GLU A 11 -0.40 5.87 -3.23
CA GLU A 11 -0.37 5.44 -4.63
C GLU A 11 0.90 4.60 -4.91
N ARG A 12 2.06 5.08 -4.46
CA ARG A 12 3.31 4.30 -4.56
C ARG A 12 3.22 2.97 -3.82
N ALA A 13 2.65 2.95 -2.61
CA ALA A 13 2.47 1.71 -1.86
C ALA A 13 1.56 0.71 -2.61
N ARG A 14 0.49 1.20 -3.24
CA ARG A 14 -0.42 0.38 -4.05
C ARG A 14 0.30 -0.27 -5.23
N GLU A 15 1.12 0.47 -5.97
CA GLU A 15 1.91 -0.08 -7.08
C GLU A 15 2.86 -1.19 -6.62
N MET A 16 3.55 -1.00 -5.50
CA MET A 16 4.47 -2.00 -4.96
C MET A 16 3.73 -3.27 -4.48
N LEU A 17 2.58 -3.11 -3.83
CA LEU A 17 1.72 -4.23 -3.43
C LEU A 17 1.20 -5.00 -4.66
N LEU A 18 0.86 -4.30 -5.75
CA LEU A 18 0.49 -4.92 -7.02
C LEU A 18 1.66 -5.66 -7.69
N ARG A 19 2.90 -5.37 -7.31
CA ARG A 19 4.08 -6.15 -7.76
C ARG A 19 4.40 -7.32 -6.82
N GLY A 20 3.58 -7.55 -5.80
CA GLY A 20 3.78 -8.63 -4.82
C GLY A 20 4.81 -8.31 -3.74
N VAL A 21 5.26 -7.06 -3.61
CA VAL A 21 6.21 -6.66 -2.55
C VAL A 21 5.57 -6.87 -1.17
N PRO A 22 6.28 -7.45 -0.18
CA PRO A 22 5.76 -7.66 1.17
C PRO A 22 5.33 -6.35 1.84
N PRO A 23 4.17 -6.30 2.55
CA PRO A 23 3.64 -5.04 3.06
C PRO A 23 4.54 -4.33 4.07
N ALA A 24 5.36 -5.07 4.82
CA ALA A 24 6.36 -4.51 5.74
C ALA A 24 7.45 -3.72 4.99
N SER A 25 7.96 -4.28 3.88
CA SER A 25 8.91 -3.60 3.00
C SER A 25 8.30 -2.37 2.35
N VAL A 26 7.07 -2.49 1.83
CA VAL A 26 6.35 -1.35 1.23
C VAL A 26 6.19 -0.19 2.22
N ALA A 27 5.89 -0.48 3.49
CA ALA A 27 5.76 0.55 4.53
C ALA A 27 7.06 1.31 4.76
N ALA A 28 8.18 0.60 4.88
CA ALA A 28 9.50 1.21 5.03
C ALA A 28 9.87 2.05 3.78
N ASP A 29 9.70 1.49 2.59
CA ASP A 29 10.08 2.13 1.32
C ASP A 29 9.21 3.35 0.97
N CYS A 30 7.97 3.41 1.47
CA CYS A 30 7.05 4.53 1.27
C CYS A 30 7.08 5.55 2.44
N GLY A 31 7.95 5.34 3.44
CA GLY A 31 8.14 6.27 4.56
C GLY A 31 7.02 6.25 5.60
N PHE A 32 6.35 5.10 5.77
CA PHE A 32 5.45 4.85 6.91
C PHE A 32 6.25 4.33 8.10
N SER A 33 5.77 4.61 9.32
CA SER A 33 6.41 4.14 10.56
C SER A 33 6.44 2.62 10.68
N ASP A 34 5.39 1.97 10.19
CA ASP A 34 5.18 0.54 10.26
C ASP A 34 4.07 0.11 9.27
N GLN A 35 3.95 -1.20 9.08
CA GLN A 35 2.94 -1.79 8.21
C GLN A 35 1.50 -1.44 8.61
N ALA A 36 1.19 -1.38 9.91
CA ALA A 36 -0.17 -1.11 10.38
C ALA A 36 -0.56 0.35 10.12
N HIS A 37 0.37 1.30 10.25
CA HIS A 37 0.18 2.70 9.90
C HIS A 37 -0.10 2.87 8.41
N MET A 38 0.69 2.23 7.55
CA MET A 38 0.41 2.19 6.11
C MET A 38 -0.96 1.58 5.82
N ALA A 39 -1.29 0.44 6.43
CA ALA A 39 -2.54 -0.27 6.18
C ALA A 39 -3.79 0.55 6.56
N ARG A 40 -3.73 1.31 7.66
CA ARG A 40 -4.80 2.23 8.07
C ARG A 40 -5.03 3.32 7.02
N TRP A 41 -3.97 3.93 6.50
CA TRP A 41 -4.08 4.96 5.47
C TRP A 41 -4.52 4.40 4.12
N LEU A 42 -4.00 3.24 3.74
CA LEU A 42 -4.40 2.54 2.52
C LEU A 42 -5.90 2.26 2.53
N ARG A 43 -6.42 1.67 3.63
CA ARG A 43 -7.85 1.39 3.74
C ARG A 43 -8.67 2.68 3.75
N ARG A 44 -8.20 3.72 4.44
CA ARG A 44 -8.89 5.02 4.50
C ARG A 44 -9.00 5.70 3.12
N ILE A 45 -7.97 5.57 2.29
CA ILE A 45 -7.88 6.27 1.00
C ILE A 45 -8.46 5.45 -0.15
N THR A 46 -8.17 4.15 -0.19
CA THR A 46 -8.50 3.26 -1.32
C THR A 46 -9.72 2.37 -1.06
N GLY A 47 -10.16 2.25 0.21
CA GLY A 47 -11.17 1.28 0.61
C GLY A 47 -10.65 -0.18 0.67
N MET A 48 -9.40 -0.44 0.29
CA MET A 48 -8.80 -1.78 0.20
C MET A 48 -7.74 -2.05 1.29
N THR A 49 -7.56 -3.32 1.69
CA THR A 49 -6.38 -3.73 2.48
C THR A 49 -5.21 -4.02 1.58
N ALA A 50 -4.01 -4.06 2.16
CA ALA A 50 -2.83 -4.57 1.49
C ALA A 50 -3.04 -5.98 0.92
N LYS A 51 -3.79 -6.85 1.62
CA LYS A 51 -4.13 -8.20 1.16
C LYS A 51 -5.04 -8.17 -0.07
N ASP A 52 -6.08 -7.32 -0.06
CA ASP A 52 -6.98 -7.14 -1.21
C ASP A 52 -6.16 -6.73 -2.45
N VAL A 53 -5.31 -5.71 -2.32
CA VAL A 53 -4.44 -5.22 -3.41
C VAL A 53 -3.46 -6.31 -3.89
N GLN A 54 -2.85 -7.07 -2.99
CA GLN A 54 -1.94 -8.18 -3.33
C GLN A 54 -2.64 -9.41 -3.93
N SER A 55 -3.94 -9.56 -3.69
CA SER A 55 -4.73 -10.63 -4.32
C SER A 55 -5.02 -10.31 -5.79
N MET A 56 -5.24 -9.03 -6.10
CA MET A 56 -5.49 -8.56 -7.47
C MET A 56 -4.28 -8.79 -8.39
N SER A 57 -3.06 -8.59 -7.90
CA SER A 57 -1.85 -8.84 -8.68
C SER A 57 -1.66 -10.31 -9.02
N ARG A 58 -2.06 -11.20 -8.10
CA ARG A 58 -1.99 -12.64 -8.30
C ARG A 58 -2.93 -13.12 -9.39
N THR A 59 -4.03 -12.40 -9.63
CA THR A 59 -4.99 -12.68 -10.72
C THR A 59 -4.52 -12.15 -12.07
N LEU A 60 -3.76 -11.05 -12.10
CA LEU A 60 -3.29 -10.41 -13.35
C LEU A 60 -2.04 -11.07 -13.94
N ASN A 61 -1.35 -11.92 -13.19
CA ASN A 61 -0.11 -12.57 -13.59
C ASN A 61 -0.28 -14.09 -13.82
N GLN A 62 -1.51 -14.52 -14.11
CA GLN A 62 -1.88 -15.89 -14.53
C GLN A 62 -2.54 -15.87 -15.91
#